data_AF-A0A7C9TUT6-F1
#
_entry.id   AF-A0A7C9TUT6-F1
#
_cell.length_a   1.000
_cell.length_b   1.000
_cell.length_c   1.000
_cell.angle_alpha   90.00
_cell.angle_beta   90.00
_cell.angle_gamma   90.00
#
_symmetry.space_group_name_H-M   'P 1'
#
loop_
_entity.id
_entity.type
_entity.pdbx_description
1 polymer ?
#
loop_
_entity_poly.entity_id
_entity_poly.type
_entity_poly.pdbx_seq_one_letter_code
_entity_poly.pdbx_strand_id
1 'polypeptide(L)'
;MATITIEDISPELIERLEVLADRHGRSLQEELRQILEVAAPTPPPARIEWNATPEQIEKIVKMAEGMREQLAHNAGIDVATLKPLDRDSIATGLERLKALKKISLEGMSIREMREEGRRF
;
A
#
# COMPACT_ATOMS: atom_id res chain seq x y z
N MET A 1 -14.84 0.78 22.79
CA MET A 1 -13.57 0.56 23.53
C MET A 1 -13.28 -0.92 23.42
N ALA A 2 -12.11 -1.30 22.90
CA ALA A 2 -11.68 -2.69 22.84
C ALA A 2 -10.73 -2.94 24.01
N THR A 3 -10.98 -4.00 24.77
CA THR A 3 -10.10 -4.45 25.85
C THR A 3 -9.35 -5.66 25.33
N ILE A 4 -8.02 -5.64 25.43
CA ILE A 4 -7.14 -6.73 25.01
C ILE A 4 -6.45 -7.25 26.26
N THR A 5 -6.54 -8.55 26.49
CA THR A 5 -5.77 -9.26 27.52
C THR A 5 -4.61 -9.96 26.81
N ILE A 6 -3.39 -9.73 27.28
CA ILE A 6 -2.21 -10.42 26.78
C ILE A 6 -1.83 -11.46 27.83
N GLU A 7 -1.94 -12.72 27.46
CA GLU A 7 -1.56 -13.87 28.30
C GLU A 7 -0.10 -14.26 28.00
N ASP A 8 0.52 -14.99 28.92
CA ASP A 8 1.88 -15.54 28.77
C ASP A 8 3.02 -14.52 28.56
N ILE A 9 2.91 -13.32 29.17
CA ILE A 9 4.04 -12.39 29.22
C ILE A 9 5.05 -12.88 30.26
N SER A 10 6.32 -13.02 29.85
CA SER A 10 7.39 -13.39 30.77
C SER A 10 7.64 -12.28 31.80
N PRO A 11 7.90 -12.62 33.08
CA PRO A 11 8.10 -11.62 34.12
C PRO A 11 9.29 -10.68 33.83
N GLU A 12 10.33 -11.17 33.16
CA GLU A 12 11.48 -10.37 32.75
C GLU A 12 11.10 -9.32 31.68
N LEU A 13 10.09 -9.61 30.85
CA LEU A 13 9.59 -8.68 29.86
C LEU A 13 8.75 -7.59 30.52
N ILE A 14 7.96 -7.92 31.55
CA ILE A 14 7.19 -6.95 32.34
C ILE A 14 8.14 -5.93 32.99
N GLU A 15 9.18 -6.39 33.69
CA GLU A 15 10.15 -5.49 34.34
C GLU A 15 10.83 -4.55 33.33
N ARG A 16 11.21 -5.07 32.16
CA ARG A 16 11.81 -4.25 31.09
C ARG A 16 10.83 -3.20 30.57
N LEU A 17 9.55 -3.53 30.43
CA LEU A 17 8.52 -2.60 29.99
C LEU A 17 8.20 -1.53 31.05
N GLU A 18 8.23 -1.88 32.34
CA GLU A 18 8.07 -0.91 33.43
C GLU A 18 9.21 0.11 33.44
N VAL A 19 10.46 -0.36 33.35
CA VAL A 19 11.62 0.53 33.24
C VAL A 19 11.54 1.43 32.00
N LEU A 20 11.03 0.90 30.89
CA LEU A 20 10.83 1.67 29.65
C LEU A 20 9.75 2.74 29.85
N ALA A 21 8.63 2.38 30.48
CA ALA A 21 7.52 3.29 30.76
C ALA A 21 7.93 4.43 31.70
N ASP A 22 8.67 4.11 32.77
CA ASP A 22 9.22 5.09 33.71
C ASP A 22 10.17 6.08 33.03
N ARG A 23 11.06 5.58 32.15
CA ARG A 23 11.97 6.44 31.36
C ARG A 23 11.23 7.40 30.45
N HIS A 24 10.09 6.98 29.92
CA HIS A 24 9.25 7.81 29.05
C HIS A 24 8.23 8.66 29.84
N GLY A 25 8.18 8.52 31.17
CA GLY A 25 7.23 9.23 32.04
C GLY A 25 5.77 8.80 31.79
N ARG A 26 5.55 7.55 31.40
CA ARG A 26 4.26 6.98 31.00
C ARG A 26 3.87 5.83 31.90
N SER A 27 2.58 5.48 31.92
CA SER A 27 2.15 4.21 32.52
C SER A 27 2.53 3.03 31.63
N LEU A 28 2.66 1.86 32.22
CA LEU A 28 2.92 0.61 31.49
C LEU A 28 1.90 0.37 30.36
N GLN A 29 0.62 0.67 30.61
CA GLN A 29 -0.45 0.54 29.61
C GLN A 29 -0.28 1.51 28.44
N GLU A 30 0.11 2.76 28.71
CA GLU A 30 0.33 3.75 27.66
C GLU A 30 1.59 3.41 26.85
N GLU A 31 2.64 2.92 27.50
CA GLU A 31 3.85 2.49 26.79
C GLU A 31 3.56 1.29 25.87
N LEU A 32 2.79 0.30 26.34
CA LEU A 32 2.32 -0.80 25.51
C LEU A 32 1.48 -0.30 24.33
N ARG A 33 0.58 0.66 24.54
CA ARG A 33 -0.21 1.27 23.47
C ARG A 33 0.68 1.90 22.41
N GLN A 34 1.71 2.65 22.81
CA GLN A 34 2.64 3.33 21.90
C GLN A 34 3.49 2.33 21.12
N ILE A 35 3.98 1.28 21.78
CA ILE A 35 4.71 0.19 21.13
C ILE A 35 3.82 -0.50 20.10
N LEU A 36 2.56 -0.80 20.45
CA LEU A 36 1.60 -1.39 19.52
C LEU A 36 1.24 -0.46 18.36
N GLU A 37 1.16 0.86 18.59
CA GLU A 37 0.86 1.85 17.55
C GLU A 37 2.01 2.00 16.54
N VAL A 38 3.26 1.92 17.01
CA VAL A 38 4.45 1.94 16.15
C VAL A 38 4.69 0.59 15.46
N ALA A 39 4.46 -0.51 16.16
CA ALA A 39 4.64 -1.87 15.63
C ALA A 39 3.49 -2.28 14.71
N ALA A 40 2.31 -1.69 14.87
CA ALA A 40 1.23 -1.84 13.90
C ALA A 40 1.76 -1.35 12.55
N PRO A 41 1.77 -2.20 11.51
CA PRO A 41 2.02 -1.69 10.17
C PRO A 41 1.00 -0.59 9.95
N THR A 42 1.47 0.59 9.49
CA THR A 42 0.59 1.70 9.10
C THR A 42 -0.62 1.09 8.41
N PRO A 43 -1.84 1.27 8.95
CA PRO A 43 -3.01 0.67 8.35
C PRO A 43 -2.97 1.07 6.88
N PRO A 44 -3.15 0.11 5.93
CA PRO A 44 -3.15 0.44 4.51
C PRO A 44 -4.06 1.65 4.38
N PRO A 45 -3.57 2.74 3.76
CA PRO A 45 -4.23 4.03 3.84
C PRO A 45 -5.70 3.82 3.55
N ALA A 46 -6.55 4.29 4.47
CA ALA A 46 -8.00 4.10 4.45
C ALA A 46 -8.46 3.96 3.01
N ARG A 47 -8.96 2.76 2.65
CA ARG A 47 -9.37 2.42 1.29
C ARG A 47 -10.05 3.65 0.73
N ILE A 48 -9.37 4.35 -0.19
CA ILE A 48 -10.07 5.33 -1.02
C ILE A 48 -10.95 4.42 -1.86
N GLU A 49 -12.20 4.28 -1.43
CA GLU A 49 -13.24 3.58 -2.17
C GLU A 49 -13.29 4.24 -3.54
N TRP A 50 -12.58 3.61 -4.47
CA TRP A 50 -12.73 3.92 -5.86
C TRP A 50 -14.10 3.37 -6.23
N ASN A 51 -15.11 4.23 -6.12
CA ASN A 51 -16.47 3.96 -6.61
C ASN A 51 -16.47 3.97 -8.15
N ALA A 52 -15.58 3.19 -8.78
CA ALA A 52 -15.81 2.85 -10.16
C ALA A 52 -17.10 2.03 -10.22
N THR A 53 -18.07 2.51 -10.98
CA THR A 53 -19.24 1.71 -11.25
C THR A 53 -18.80 0.44 -11.98
N PRO A 54 -19.53 -0.68 -11.86
CA PRO A 54 -19.23 -1.90 -12.59
C PRO A 54 -19.02 -1.67 -14.11
N GLU A 55 -19.72 -0.67 -14.67
CA GLU A 55 -19.63 -0.23 -16.06
C GLU A 55 -18.26 0.40 -16.38
N GLN A 56 -17.71 1.21 -15.48
CA GLN A 56 -16.38 1.80 -15.65
C GLN A 56 -15.30 0.73 -15.60
N ILE A 57 -15.44 -0.28 -14.74
CA ILE A 57 -14.53 -1.43 -14.69
C ILE A 57 -14.61 -2.21 -15.99
N GLU A 58 -15.81 -2.47 -16.50
CA GLU A 58 -16.02 -3.18 -17.76
C GLU A 58 -15.43 -2.42 -18.96
N LYS A 59 -15.56 -1.10 -18.97
CA LYS A 59 -14.92 -0.25 -20.00
C LYS A 59 -13.39 -0.36 -19.95
N ILE A 60 -12.79 -0.39 -18.76
CA ILE A 60 -11.35 -0.55 -18.58
C ILE A 60 -10.89 -1.93 -19.05
N VAL A 61 -11.63 -3.00 -18.70
CA VAL A 61 -11.35 -4.36 -19.18
C VAL A 61 -11.36 -4.39 -20.70
N LYS A 62 -12.40 -3.85 -21.34
CA LYS A 62 -12.54 -3.84 -22.79
C LYS A 62 -11.43 -3.04 -23.49
N MET A 63 -11.02 -1.89 -22.94
CA MET A 63 -9.89 -1.12 -23.46
C MET A 63 -8.57 -1.88 -23.32
N ALA A 64 -8.37 -2.56 -22.18
CA ALA A 64 -7.18 -3.36 -21.94
C ALA A 64 -7.11 -4.60 -22.85
N GLU A 65 -8.24 -5.23 -23.14
CA GLU A 65 -8.33 -6.32 -24.12
C GLU A 65 -7.96 -5.84 -25.53
N GLY A 66 -8.50 -4.70 -25.98
CA GLY A 66 -8.13 -4.12 -27.27
C GLY A 66 -6.64 -3.77 -27.36
N MET A 67 -6.05 -3.26 -26.27
CA MET A 67 -4.60 -3.04 -26.20
C MET A 67 -3.81 -4.36 -26.23
N ARG A 68 -4.32 -5.42 -25.60
CA ARG A 68 -3.69 -6.75 -25.60
C ARG A 68 -3.64 -7.33 -27.01
N GLU A 69 -4.74 -7.20 -27.76
CA GLU A 69 -4.80 -7.62 -29.16
C GLU A 69 -3.83 -6.83 -30.05
N GLN A 70 -3.77 -5.51 -29.88
CA GLN A 70 -2.81 -4.67 -30.60
C GLN A 70 -1.35 -5.02 -30.29
N LEU A 71 -1.02 -5.29 -29.02
CA LEU A 71 0.32 -5.67 -28.60
C LEU A 71 0.71 -7.04 -29.17
N ALA A 72 -0.20 -8.02 -29.12
CA ALA A 72 0.02 -9.33 -29.71
C ALA A 72 0.27 -9.25 -31.22
N HIS A 73 -0.55 -8.46 -31.92
CA HIS A 73 -0.39 -8.21 -33.35
C HIS A 73 0.97 -7.56 -33.68
N ASN A 74 1.35 -6.52 -32.94
CA ASN A 74 2.61 -5.81 -33.16
C ASN A 74 3.84 -6.65 -32.81
N ALA A 75 3.74 -7.53 -31.81
CA ALA A 75 4.81 -8.44 -31.41
C ALA A 75 4.84 -9.74 -32.21
N GLY A 76 3.85 -9.99 -33.08
CA GLY A 76 3.74 -11.21 -33.88
C GLY A 76 3.53 -12.47 -33.04
N ILE A 77 2.95 -12.32 -31.84
CA ILE A 77 2.67 -13.41 -30.90
C ILE A 77 1.18 -13.65 -30.78
N ASP A 78 0.78 -14.88 -30.46
CA ASP A 78 -0.62 -15.20 -30.22
C ASP A 78 -1.12 -14.49 -28.95
N VAL A 79 -2.28 -13.84 -29.02
CA VAL A 79 -2.96 -13.17 -27.89
C VAL A 79 -3.17 -14.14 -26.71
N ALA A 80 -3.32 -15.44 -26.96
CA ALA A 80 -3.46 -16.46 -25.93
C ALA A 80 -2.20 -16.63 -25.06
N THR A 81 -1.03 -16.20 -25.55
CA THR A 81 0.22 -16.20 -24.78
C THR A 81 0.31 -15.02 -23.82
N LEU A 82 -0.49 -13.96 -24.04
CA LEU A 82 -0.58 -12.83 -23.13
C LEU A 82 -1.57 -13.17 -22.02
N LYS A 83 -1.11 -13.03 -20.77
CA LYS A 83 -1.95 -13.26 -19.60
C LYS A 83 -3.24 -12.41 -19.70
N PRO A 84 -4.43 -13.03 -19.60
CA PRO A 84 -5.67 -12.29 -19.65
C PRO A 84 -5.76 -11.33 -18.46
N LEU A 85 -6.31 -10.13 -18.71
CA LEU A 85 -6.57 -9.16 -17.66
C LEU A 85 -7.93 -9.49 -17.03
N ASP A 86 -7.90 -10.18 -15.90
CA ASP A 86 -9.09 -10.41 -15.09
C ASP A 86 -9.40 -9.19 -14.21
N ARG A 87 -10.67 -9.08 -13.80
CA ARG A 87 -11.19 -7.98 -12.98
C ARG A 87 -10.39 -7.82 -11.68
N ASP A 88 -9.99 -8.92 -11.06
CA ASP A 88 -9.28 -8.93 -9.79
C ASP A 88 -7.81 -8.50 -9.96
N SER A 89 -7.15 -8.90 -11.05
CA SER A 89 -5.82 -8.40 -11.41
C SER A 89 -5.82 -6.90 -11.72
N ILE A 90 -6.86 -6.37 -12.36
CA ILE A 90 -6.99 -4.92 -12.60
C ILE A 90 -7.17 -4.18 -11.28
N ALA A 91 -8.06 -4.66 -10.40
CA ALA A 91 -8.25 -4.07 -9.07
C ALA A 91 -6.94 -4.07 -8.27
N THR A 92 -6.22 -5.19 -8.25
CA THR A 92 -4.93 -5.32 -7.58
C THR A 92 -3.84 -4.43 -8.20
N GLY A 93 -3.79 -4.34 -9.53
CA GLY A 93 -2.85 -3.48 -10.26
C GLY A 93 -3.10 -1.99 -9.99
N LEU A 94 -4.36 -1.58 -9.89
CA LEU A 94 -4.74 -0.22 -9.54
C LEU A 94 -4.34 0.16 -8.12
N GLU A 95 -4.51 -0.75 -7.14
CA GLU A 95 -4.03 -0.53 -5.77
C GLU A 95 -2.50 -0.38 -5.72
N ARG A 96 -1.75 -1.17 -6.52
CA ARG A 96 -0.30 -1.01 -6.65
C ARG A 96 0.10 0.32 -7.28
N LEU A 97 -0.61 0.77 -8.32
CA LEU A 97 -0.37 2.08 -8.93
C LEU A 97 -0.68 3.24 -7.96
N LYS A 98 -1.68 3.10 -7.07
CA LYS A 98 -1.96 4.08 -6.01
C LYS A 98 -0.82 4.15 -4.99
N ALA A 99 -0.27 3.01 -4.58
CA ALA A 99 0.90 2.96 -3.68
C ALA A 99 2.11 3.67 -4.33
N LEU A 100 2.34 3.45 -5.62
CA LEU A 100 3.39 4.12 -6.38
C LEU A 100 3.15 5.64 -6.52
N LYS A 101 1.89 6.07 -6.72
CA LYS A 101 1.57 7.50 -6.82
C LYS A 101 1.77 8.24 -5.49
N LYS A 102 1.59 7.57 -4.35
CA LYS A 102 1.94 8.14 -3.03
C LYS A 102 3.45 8.33 -2.87
N ILE A 103 4.25 7.34 -3.29
CA ILE A 103 5.71 7.44 -3.30
C ILE A 103 6.18 8.56 -4.25
N SER A 104 5.51 8.72 -5.39
CA SER A 104 5.84 9.75 -6.39
C SER A 104 5.39 11.17 -6.00
N LEU A 105 4.55 11.36 -4.98
CA LEU A 105 4.13 12.68 -4.49
C LEU A 105 5.02 13.20 -3.36
N GLU A 106 5.85 12.35 -2.75
CA GLU A 106 6.82 12.74 -1.71
C GLU A 106 8.24 12.95 -2.24
N GLY A 107 8.48 12.72 -3.54
CA GLY A 107 9.80 12.88 -4.16
C GLY A 107 9.74 13.65 -5.48
N MET A 108 10.09 14.93 -5.40
CA MET A 108 10.29 15.91 -6.50
C MET A 108 9.18 16.03 -7.55
N SER A 109 8.70 17.26 -7.71
CA SER A 109 7.88 17.66 -8.85
C SER A 109 8.59 17.34 -10.18
N ILE A 110 7.83 16.95 -11.21
CA ILE A 110 8.32 16.84 -12.60
C ILE A 110 9.07 18.11 -13.05
N ARG A 111 8.73 19.25 -12.44
CA ARG A 111 9.42 20.53 -12.65
C ARG A 111 10.84 20.53 -12.08
N GLU A 112 11.05 19.98 -10.88
CA GLU A 112 12.35 19.88 -10.21
C GLU A 112 13.27 18.88 -10.92
N MET A 113 12.75 17.72 -11.36
CA MET A 113 13.55 16.76 -12.15
C MET A 113 14.10 17.35 -13.47
N ARG A 114 13.37 18.28 -14.10
CA ARG A 114 13.82 18.99 -15.32
C ARG A 114 14.85 20.09 -15.04
N GLU A 115 14.96 20.53 -13.79
CA GLU A 115 15.92 21.53 -13.35
C GLU A 115 17.23 20.87 -12.88
N GLU A 116 17.13 19.75 -12.16
CA GLU A 116 18.27 18.91 -11.76
C GLU A 116 19.01 18.31 -12.97
N GLY A 117 18.27 17.83 -13.98
CA GLY A 117 18.85 17.26 -15.20
C GLY A 117 19.54 18.26 -16.13
N ARG A 118 19.49 19.58 -15.82
CA ARG A 118 20.28 20.61 -16.50
C ARG A 118 21.53 21.02 -15.73
N ARG A 119 21.72 20.51 -14.51
CA ARG A 119 22.90 20.75 -13.67
C ARG A 119 23.99 19.69 -13.83
N PHE A 120 23.69 18.58 -14.49
CA PHE A 120 24.63 17.56 -14.94
C PHE A 120 24.74 17.57 -16.46
#